data_AF-A0A4R3VMG8-F1
#
_entry.id   AF-A0A4R3VMG8-F1
#
_cell.length_a   1.000
_cell.length_b   1.000
_cell.length_c   1.000
_cell.angle_alpha   90.00
_cell.angle_beta   90.00
_cell.angle_gamma   90.00
#
_symmetry.space_group_name_H-M   'P 1'
#
loop_
_entity.id
_entity.type
_entity.pdbx_description
1 polymer ?
#
loop_
_entity_poly.entity_id
_entity_poly.type
_entity_poly.pdbx_seq_one_letter_code
_entity_poly.pdbx_strand_id
1 'polypeptide(L)'
;MAFKLLKTLILYVILAISPTHAQSIRSINDKHIQHQQERMVYKQWDRDKFTPTKGFLGLNYQYWLTWGLHPNYPKLDRRPLSADGPQTLRIGFALAMKAAVEKNKLHMDTLRNISLGELSHISALGNSADPLWILYYKQQLAPLTESQGEYDPFKNTTVTLLNHLKEKGVYDWFIEEHTALKERLQLIWQTDMERGSRILSYHRILGEFRKLISTLDSKIEYSRKYLLITKGTQKP
;
A
#
# COMPACT_ATOMS: atom_id res chain seq x y z
N MET A 1 -49.77 69.24 -13.47
CA MET A 1 -49.62 67.77 -13.28
C MET A 1 -50.34 66.97 -14.38
N ALA A 2 -51.54 67.37 -14.80
CA ALA A 2 -52.34 66.69 -15.84
C ALA A 2 -51.67 66.53 -17.23
N PHE A 3 -50.89 67.52 -17.69
CA PHE A 3 -50.26 67.47 -19.01
C PHE A 3 -49.13 66.42 -19.13
N LYS A 4 -48.44 66.14 -18.02
CA LYS A 4 -47.44 65.05 -17.96
C LYS A 4 -48.12 63.68 -18.00
N LEU A 5 -49.24 63.52 -17.27
CA LEU A 5 -50.06 62.31 -17.28
C LEU A 5 -50.64 62.00 -18.67
N LEU A 6 -51.11 63.03 -19.38
CA LEU A 6 -51.62 62.88 -20.74
C LEU A 6 -50.53 62.45 -21.74
N LYS A 7 -49.33 63.05 -21.66
CA LYS A 7 -48.18 62.65 -22.50
C LYS A 7 -47.74 61.21 -22.22
N THR A 8 -47.68 60.80 -20.95
CA THR A 8 -47.36 59.42 -20.60
C THR A 8 -48.43 58.45 -21.11
N LEU A 9 -49.71 58.82 -21.06
CA LEU A 9 -50.80 57.97 -21.53
C LEU A 9 -50.77 57.81 -23.05
N ILE A 10 -50.50 58.88 -23.79
CA ILE A 10 -50.33 58.83 -25.26
C ILE A 10 -49.13 57.95 -25.65
N LEU A 11 -48.01 58.05 -24.91
CA LEU A 11 -46.83 57.20 -25.14
C LEU A 11 -47.16 55.71 -24.94
N TYR A 12 -47.92 55.37 -23.90
CA TYR A 12 -48.36 53.99 -23.65
C TYR A 12 -49.29 53.47 -24.75
N VAL A 13 -50.20 54.31 -25.24
CA VAL A 13 -51.12 53.94 -26.33
C VAL A 13 -50.36 53.70 -27.64
N ILE A 14 -49.36 54.52 -27.97
CA ILE A 14 -48.54 54.35 -29.18
C ILE A 14 -47.67 53.07 -29.08
N LEU A 15 -47.12 52.77 -27.91
CA LEU A 15 -46.37 51.53 -27.69
C LEU A 15 -47.27 50.29 -27.82
N ALA A 16 -48.53 50.38 -27.40
CA ALA A 16 -49.48 49.27 -27.42
C ALA A 16 -50.01 48.92 -28.83
N ILE A 17 -50.01 49.87 -29.76
CA ILE A 17 -50.56 49.68 -31.13
C ILE A 17 -49.46 49.26 -32.14
N SER A 18 -48.20 49.26 -31.72
CA SER A 18 -47.08 48.81 -32.56
C SER A 18 -47.25 47.32 -32.90
N PRO A 19 -47.35 46.90 -34.18
CA PRO A 19 -47.43 45.50 -34.53
C PRO A 19 -46.09 44.84 -34.20
N THR A 20 -46.00 44.24 -33.02
CA THR A 20 -44.89 43.35 -32.68
C THR A 20 -45.03 42.12 -33.58
N HIS A 21 -44.18 42.01 -34.59
CA HIS A 21 -43.95 40.74 -35.27
C HIS A 21 -43.27 39.81 -34.26
N ALA A 22 -44.10 39.24 -33.38
CA ALA A 22 -43.71 38.16 -32.49
C ALA A 22 -43.08 37.06 -33.36
N GLN A 23 -41.86 36.68 -33.01
CA GLN A 23 -41.08 35.69 -33.72
C GLN A 23 -41.88 34.39 -33.80
N SER A 24 -42.48 34.14 -34.96
CA SER A 24 -43.01 32.82 -35.29
C SER A 24 -41.81 31.89 -35.40
N ILE A 25 -41.58 31.06 -34.38
CA ILE A 25 -40.66 29.93 -34.48
C ILE A 25 -41.30 28.95 -35.46
N ARG A 26 -40.99 29.09 -36.74
CA ARG A 26 -41.42 28.15 -37.75
C ARG A 26 -40.59 26.88 -37.58
N SER A 27 -41.23 25.79 -37.16
CA SER A 27 -40.59 24.48 -37.13
C SER A 27 -40.22 24.09 -38.57
N ILE A 28 -38.92 24.06 -38.87
CA ILE A 28 -38.40 23.60 -40.15
C ILE A 28 -38.37 22.08 -40.09
N ASN A 29 -39.41 21.45 -40.61
CA ASN A 29 -39.50 19.99 -40.74
C ASN A 29 -38.96 19.57 -42.10
N ASP A 30 -37.64 19.59 -42.26
CA ASP A 30 -36.98 19.08 -43.46
C ASP A 30 -36.50 17.63 -43.24
N LYS A 31 -37.10 16.71 -44.00
CA LYS A 31 -36.74 15.29 -44.01
C LYS A 31 -35.26 15.06 -44.30
N HIS A 32 -34.64 15.89 -45.14
CA HIS A 32 -33.23 15.73 -45.54
C HIS A 32 -32.28 16.03 -44.39
N ILE A 33 -32.55 17.10 -43.64
CA ILE A 33 -31.79 17.49 -42.44
C ILE A 33 -32.00 16.47 -41.32
N GLN A 34 -33.25 16.02 -41.12
CA GLN A 34 -33.55 14.99 -40.11
C GLN A 34 -32.80 13.69 -40.39
N HIS A 35 -32.81 13.20 -41.63
CA HIS A 35 -32.05 12.00 -41.99
C HIS A 35 -30.54 12.18 -41.82
N GLN A 36 -30.01 13.38 -42.04
CA GLN A 36 -28.60 13.67 -41.78
C GLN A 36 -28.28 13.61 -40.28
N GLN A 37 -29.09 14.23 -39.42
CA GLN A 37 -28.91 14.25 -37.96
C GLN A 37 -29.06 12.86 -37.34
N GLU A 38 -30.05 12.09 -37.76
CA GLU A 38 -30.31 10.73 -37.26
C GLU A 38 -29.12 9.78 -37.47
N ARG A 39 -28.36 9.99 -38.56
CA ARG A 39 -27.16 9.22 -38.91
C ARG A 39 -25.89 9.68 -38.21
N MET A 40 -25.88 10.85 -37.60
CA MET A 40 -24.74 11.29 -36.79
C MET A 40 -24.71 10.61 -35.42
N VAL A 41 -25.84 10.04 -34.98
CA VAL A 41 -26.01 9.58 -33.59
C VAL A 41 -26.33 8.09 -33.48
N TYR A 42 -27.43 7.58 -34.07
CA TYR A 42 -27.91 6.22 -33.72
C TYR A 42 -28.58 5.39 -34.83
N LYS A 43 -29.22 5.97 -35.85
CA LYS A 43 -29.97 5.17 -36.84
C LYS A 43 -29.07 4.37 -37.79
N GLN A 44 -29.61 3.31 -38.39
CA GLN A 44 -28.93 2.50 -39.41
C GLN A 44 -28.43 3.34 -40.59
N TRP A 45 -27.21 3.06 -41.08
CA TRP A 45 -26.62 3.71 -42.25
C TRP A 45 -27.25 3.17 -43.54
N ASP A 46 -28.51 3.54 -43.77
CA ASP A 46 -29.32 3.03 -44.87
C ASP A 46 -29.05 3.81 -46.16
N ARG A 47 -28.82 3.15 -47.30
CA ARG A 47 -28.52 3.85 -48.56
C ARG A 47 -29.75 4.57 -49.13
N ASP A 48 -30.94 4.11 -48.80
CA ASP A 48 -32.18 4.58 -49.45
C ASP A 48 -32.70 5.88 -48.85
N LYS A 49 -32.22 6.27 -47.65
CA LYS A 49 -32.55 7.56 -47.03
C LYS A 49 -31.53 8.66 -47.35
N PHE A 50 -30.67 8.48 -48.37
CA PHE A 50 -29.80 9.55 -48.88
C PHE A 50 -30.56 10.45 -49.82
N THR A 51 -31.12 11.49 -49.24
CA THR A 51 -31.88 12.50 -49.97
C THR A 51 -31.38 13.89 -49.55
N PRO A 52 -31.45 14.90 -50.43
CA PRO A 52 -31.88 14.84 -51.82
C PRO A 52 -30.90 14.05 -52.70
N THR A 53 -31.35 13.51 -53.83
CA THR A 53 -30.51 12.79 -54.80
C THR A 53 -30.01 13.72 -55.91
N LYS A 54 -28.92 13.34 -56.61
CA LYS A 54 -28.29 14.13 -57.69
C LYS A 54 -29.30 14.64 -58.75
N GLY A 55 -30.35 13.86 -59.04
CA GLY A 55 -31.34 14.18 -60.08
C GLY A 55 -30.79 13.98 -61.49
N PHE A 56 -31.61 14.27 -62.52
CA PHE A 56 -31.20 14.18 -63.93
C PHE A 56 -30.01 15.10 -64.22
N LEU A 57 -28.96 14.56 -64.85
CA LEU A 57 -27.66 15.22 -65.08
C LEU A 57 -26.95 15.77 -63.82
N GLY A 58 -27.44 15.47 -62.63
CA GLY A 58 -26.89 16.00 -61.39
C GLY A 58 -27.25 17.46 -61.08
N LEU A 59 -28.32 17.99 -61.67
CA LEU A 59 -28.67 19.42 -61.60
C LEU A 59 -29.48 19.81 -60.35
N ASN A 60 -29.65 18.91 -59.38
CA ASN A 60 -30.41 19.23 -58.17
C ASN A 60 -29.61 20.17 -57.25
N TYR A 61 -30.03 21.43 -57.13
CA TYR A 61 -29.37 22.43 -56.29
C TYR A 61 -29.32 22.01 -54.80
N GLN A 62 -30.35 21.35 -54.30
CA GLN A 62 -30.42 20.90 -52.91
C GLN A 62 -29.41 19.78 -52.65
N TYR A 63 -29.14 18.93 -53.65
CA TYR A 63 -28.08 17.93 -53.58
C TYR A 63 -26.69 18.57 -53.52
N TRP A 64 -26.44 19.59 -54.33
CA TRP A 64 -25.15 20.29 -54.29
C TRP A 64 -24.91 20.99 -52.96
N LEU A 65 -25.95 21.62 -52.40
CA LEU A 65 -25.89 22.31 -51.11
C LEU A 65 -25.62 21.34 -49.93
N THR A 66 -26.13 20.10 -50.01
CA THR A 66 -26.07 19.13 -48.91
C THR A 66 -24.92 18.12 -49.05
N TRP A 67 -24.76 17.52 -50.23
CA TRP A 67 -23.83 16.41 -50.50
C TRP A 67 -22.74 16.74 -51.50
N GLY A 68 -22.90 17.80 -52.32
CA GLY A 68 -21.96 18.16 -53.38
C GLY A 68 -20.53 18.39 -52.88
N LEU A 69 -20.38 18.95 -51.69
CA LEU A 69 -19.08 19.18 -51.03
C LEU A 69 -18.51 17.93 -50.34
N HIS A 70 -19.34 16.91 -50.09
CA HIS A 70 -18.95 15.68 -49.39
C HIS A 70 -19.44 14.42 -50.13
N PRO A 71 -18.93 14.16 -51.35
CA PRO A 71 -19.38 13.03 -52.18
C PRO A 71 -19.07 11.65 -51.58
N ASN A 72 -18.12 11.60 -50.63
CA ASN A 72 -17.76 10.39 -49.90
C ASN A 72 -18.62 10.15 -48.66
N TYR A 73 -19.48 11.11 -48.29
CA TYR A 73 -20.34 10.97 -47.11
C TYR A 73 -21.20 9.72 -47.23
N PRO A 74 -21.97 9.46 -48.30
CA PRO A 74 -22.87 8.31 -48.36
C PRO A 74 -22.20 6.92 -48.40
N LYS A 75 -20.90 6.88 -48.70
CA LYS A 75 -20.16 5.65 -48.97
C LYS A 75 -19.53 5.04 -47.71
N LEU A 76 -19.35 5.82 -46.65
CA LEU A 76 -18.65 5.43 -45.44
C LEU A 76 -19.57 5.63 -44.24
N ASP A 77 -19.75 4.58 -43.45
CA ASP A 77 -20.44 4.71 -42.17
C ASP A 77 -19.54 5.48 -41.19
N ARG A 78 -20.04 6.61 -40.68
CA ARG A 78 -19.28 7.50 -39.78
C ARG A 78 -19.90 7.55 -38.39
N ARG A 79 -20.82 6.65 -38.09
CA ARG A 79 -21.53 6.64 -36.81
C ARG A 79 -20.52 6.41 -35.68
N PRO A 80 -20.48 7.28 -34.67
CA PRO A 80 -19.55 7.11 -33.55
C PRO A 80 -19.78 5.80 -32.79
N LEU A 81 -21.03 5.34 -32.76
CA LEU A 81 -21.51 4.13 -32.08
C LEU A 81 -21.81 2.96 -33.03
N SER A 82 -21.29 2.96 -34.27
CA SER A 82 -21.32 1.72 -35.08
C SER A 82 -20.45 0.64 -34.43
N ALA A 83 -20.56 -0.61 -34.91
CA ALA A 83 -19.77 -1.71 -34.38
C ALA A 83 -18.24 -1.47 -34.48
N ASP A 84 -17.80 -0.83 -35.56
CA ASP A 84 -16.43 -0.38 -35.84
C ASP A 84 -16.19 1.11 -35.51
N GLY A 85 -17.18 1.75 -34.89
CA GLY A 85 -17.18 3.18 -34.61
C GLY A 85 -16.14 3.55 -33.53
N PRO A 86 -15.58 4.77 -33.59
CA PRO A 86 -14.53 5.19 -32.67
C PRO A 86 -14.98 5.19 -31.20
N GLN A 87 -16.25 5.44 -30.88
CA GLN A 87 -16.71 5.41 -29.48
C GLN A 87 -16.91 3.98 -28.98
N THR A 88 -17.41 3.07 -29.81
CA THR A 88 -17.52 1.64 -29.47
C THR A 88 -16.14 1.05 -29.19
N LEU A 89 -15.15 1.36 -30.02
CA LEU A 89 -13.76 0.96 -29.79
C LEU A 89 -13.22 1.53 -28.48
N ARG A 90 -13.45 2.81 -28.19
CA ARG A 90 -13.04 3.44 -26.92
C ARG A 90 -13.69 2.77 -25.71
N ILE A 91 -14.99 2.45 -25.77
CA ILE A 91 -15.70 1.75 -24.71
C ILE A 91 -15.10 0.34 -24.52
N GLY A 92 -14.82 -0.37 -25.61
CA GLY A 92 -14.15 -1.67 -25.59
C GLY A 92 -12.77 -1.60 -24.94
N PHE A 93 -11.94 -0.64 -25.33
CA PHE A 93 -10.63 -0.40 -24.71
C PHE A 93 -10.75 -0.03 -23.24
N ALA A 94 -11.69 0.84 -22.87
CA ALA A 94 -11.93 1.21 -21.47
C ALA A 94 -12.36 0.01 -20.62
N LEU A 95 -13.20 -0.88 -21.17
CA LEU A 95 -13.63 -2.10 -20.49
C LEU A 95 -12.47 -3.11 -20.35
N ALA A 96 -11.67 -3.28 -21.40
CA ALA A 96 -10.47 -4.11 -21.34
C ALA A 96 -9.45 -3.57 -20.32
N MET A 97 -9.24 -2.25 -20.30
CA MET A 97 -8.38 -1.58 -19.32
C MET A 97 -8.90 -1.74 -17.90
N LYS A 98 -10.22 -1.60 -17.70
CA LYS A 98 -10.86 -1.85 -16.40
C LYS A 98 -10.60 -3.27 -15.91
N ALA A 99 -10.78 -4.28 -16.77
CA ALA A 99 -10.51 -5.66 -16.43
C ALA A 99 -9.03 -5.91 -16.09
N ALA A 100 -8.10 -5.25 -16.79
CA ALA A 100 -6.68 -5.31 -16.47
C ALA A 100 -6.36 -4.66 -15.11
N VAL A 101 -6.96 -3.50 -14.82
CA VAL A 101 -6.82 -2.79 -13.54
C VAL A 101 -7.35 -3.65 -12.38
N GLU A 102 -8.49 -4.31 -12.55
CA GLU A 102 -9.05 -5.21 -11.53
C GLU A 102 -8.12 -6.40 -11.22
N LYS A 103 -7.53 -7.01 -12.25
CA LYS A 103 -6.52 -8.07 -12.06
C LYS A 103 -5.29 -7.54 -11.32
N ASN A 104 -4.75 -6.40 -11.73
CA ASN A 104 -3.59 -5.80 -11.06
C ASN A 104 -3.89 -5.45 -9.62
N LYS A 105 -5.09 -4.94 -9.32
CA LYS A 105 -5.54 -4.67 -7.96
C LYS A 105 -5.50 -5.93 -7.10
N LEU A 106 -6.05 -7.04 -7.59
CA LEU A 106 -6.02 -8.31 -6.85
C LEU A 106 -4.57 -8.77 -6.56
N HIS A 107 -3.65 -8.61 -7.51
CA HIS A 107 -2.23 -8.93 -7.28
C HIS A 107 -1.61 -8.04 -6.20
N MET A 108 -1.91 -6.74 -6.22
CA MET A 108 -1.42 -5.80 -5.20
C MET A 108 -2.01 -6.10 -3.82
N ASP A 109 -3.30 -6.47 -3.75
CA ASP A 109 -3.96 -6.88 -2.51
C ASP A 109 -3.32 -8.17 -1.95
N THR A 110 -3.01 -9.15 -2.82
CA THR A 110 -2.28 -10.36 -2.39
C THR A 110 -0.87 -10.04 -1.89
N LEU A 111 -0.12 -9.19 -2.61
CA LEU A 111 1.22 -8.79 -2.20
C LEU A 111 1.20 -8.06 -0.85
N ARG A 112 0.21 -7.19 -0.65
CA ARG A 112 0.00 -6.48 0.63
C ARG A 112 -0.30 -7.45 1.77
N ASN A 113 -1.16 -8.43 1.55
CA ASN A 113 -1.51 -9.39 2.59
C ASN A 113 -0.31 -10.28 2.95
N ILE A 114 0.47 -10.70 1.94
CA ILE A 114 1.71 -11.45 2.14
C ILE A 114 2.71 -10.60 2.92
N SER A 115 2.95 -9.36 2.50
CA SER A 115 3.93 -8.48 3.17
C SER A 115 3.53 -8.14 4.60
N LEU A 116 2.24 -7.91 4.88
CA LEU A 116 1.76 -7.72 6.26
C LEU A 116 1.97 -8.97 7.11
N GLY A 117 1.75 -10.17 6.53
CA GLY A 117 2.06 -11.43 7.18
C GLY A 117 3.55 -11.57 7.48
N GLU A 118 4.41 -11.36 6.50
CA GLU A 118 5.87 -11.42 6.63
C GLU A 118 6.40 -10.41 7.65
N LEU A 119 5.91 -9.17 7.62
CA LEU A 119 6.27 -8.15 8.61
C LEU A 119 5.92 -8.60 10.03
N SER A 120 4.75 -9.24 10.23
CA SER A 120 4.38 -9.78 11.54
C SER A 120 5.31 -10.92 12.01
N HIS A 121 5.85 -11.70 11.07
CA HIS A 121 6.79 -12.78 11.36
C HIS A 121 8.21 -12.30 11.63
N ILE A 122 8.63 -11.20 11.01
CA ILE A 122 9.96 -10.61 11.15
C ILE A 122 10.02 -9.66 12.35
N SER A 123 8.92 -8.97 12.66
CA SER A 123 8.89 -7.92 13.67
C SER A 123 9.35 -8.40 15.03
N ALA A 124 10.18 -7.57 15.67
CA ALA A 124 10.63 -7.74 17.04
C ALA A 124 9.51 -7.59 18.09
N LEU A 125 8.36 -7.01 17.73
CA LEU A 125 7.26 -6.71 18.65
C LEU A 125 6.57 -7.98 19.22
N GLY A 126 6.73 -9.13 18.56
CA GLY A 126 6.18 -10.42 19.00
C GLY A 126 7.17 -11.33 19.76
N ASN A 127 8.39 -10.86 20.05
CA ASN A 127 9.48 -11.71 20.56
C ASN A 127 9.16 -12.40 21.89
N SER A 128 8.49 -11.68 22.79
CA SER A 128 8.09 -12.19 24.11
C SER A 128 6.96 -13.22 24.04
N ALA A 129 6.23 -13.29 22.91
CA ALA A 129 5.09 -14.17 22.69
C ALA A 129 5.44 -15.45 21.91
N ASP A 130 6.71 -15.67 21.52
CA ASP A 130 7.09 -16.91 20.84
C ASP A 130 6.89 -18.12 21.78
N PRO A 131 6.07 -19.12 21.40
CA PRO A 131 5.83 -20.30 22.22
C PRO A 131 7.11 -21.01 22.66
N LEU A 132 8.10 -21.14 21.77
CA LEU A 132 9.35 -21.84 22.10
C LEU A 132 10.21 -21.03 23.06
N TRP A 133 10.18 -19.69 22.94
CA TRP A 133 10.82 -18.82 23.91
C TRP A 133 10.23 -19.04 25.31
N ILE A 134 8.90 -18.97 25.42
CA ILE A 134 8.19 -19.11 26.69
C ILE A 134 8.42 -20.48 27.33
N LEU A 135 8.34 -21.56 26.53
CA LEU A 135 8.39 -22.94 27.03
C LEU A 135 9.79 -23.40 27.43
N TYR A 136 10.84 -22.87 26.80
CA TYR A 136 12.21 -23.38 26.99
C TYR A 136 13.22 -22.28 27.30
N TYR A 137 13.42 -21.34 26.37
CA TYR A 137 14.54 -20.40 26.46
C TYR A 137 14.39 -19.40 27.61
N LYS A 138 13.17 -18.97 27.92
CA LYS A 138 12.88 -18.05 29.01
C LYS A 138 13.40 -18.57 30.35
N GLN A 139 13.21 -19.86 30.64
CA GLN A 139 13.69 -20.47 31.88
C GLN A 139 15.21 -20.67 31.84
N GLN A 140 15.75 -21.12 30.72
CA GLN A 140 17.18 -21.43 30.59
C GLN A 140 18.07 -20.18 30.61
N LEU A 141 17.57 -19.06 30.08
CA LEU A 141 18.26 -17.78 30.03
C LEU A 141 17.80 -16.79 31.12
N ALA A 142 16.98 -17.25 32.07
CA ALA A 142 16.57 -16.46 33.23
C ALA A 142 17.75 -15.76 33.94
N PRO A 143 18.92 -16.42 34.14
CA PRO A 143 20.11 -15.78 34.71
C PRO A 143 20.66 -14.55 33.96
N LEU A 144 20.35 -14.41 32.67
CA LEU A 144 20.75 -13.27 31.84
C LEU A 144 19.66 -12.18 31.81
N THR A 145 18.39 -12.57 31.93
CA THR A 145 17.25 -11.67 31.76
C THR A 145 16.77 -11.04 33.05
N GLU A 146 16.92 -11.72 34.19
CA GLU A 146 16.55 -11.18 35.50
C GLU A 146 17.49 -10.02 35.88
N SER A 147 16.90 -8.94 36.41
CA SER A 147 17.60 -7.68 36.63
C SER A 147 18.59 -7.78 37.79
N GLN A 148 19.87 -8.03 37.49
CA GLN A 148 21.11 -7.75 38.27
C GLN A 148 21.15 -8.05 39.80
N GLY A 149 20.11 -8.62 40.41
CA GLY A 149 20.01 -8.85 41.85
C GLY A 149 19.70 -10.28 42.25
N GLU A 150 19.33 -11.14 41.30
CA GLU A 150 18.83 -12.49 41.62
C GLU A 150 19.83 -13.61 41.24
N TYR A 151 20.61 -13.42 40.18
CA TYR A 151 21.67 -14.36 39.78
C TYR A 151 23.06 -13.86 40.20
N ASP A 152 23.51 -14.32 41.37
CA ASP A 152 24.90 -14.19 41.80
C ASP A 152 25.51 -15.60 41.97
N PRO A 153 26.40 -16.06 41.07
CA PRO A 153 27.02 -17.37 41.19
C PRO A 153 27.97 -17.45 42.39
N PHE A 154 28.38 -16.32 42.98
CA PHE A 154 29.29 -16.27 44.10
C PHE A 154 28.60 -16.24 45.47
N LYS A 155 27.26 -16.18 45.52
CA LYS A 155 26.48 -16.04 46.78
C LYS A 155 26.80 -17.08 47.85
N ASN A 156 27.07 -18.32 47.45
CA ASN A 156 27.39 -19.43 48.35
C ASN A 156 28.90 -19.60 48.61
N THR A 157 29.73 -18.62 48.25
CA THR A 157 31.19 -18.71 48.34
C THR A 157 31.71 -18.12 49.65
N THR A 158 32.70 -18.78 50.27
CA THR A 158 33.38 -18.26 51.47
C THR A 158 34.09 -16.94 51.15
N VAL A 159 34.05 -15.98 52.08
CA VAL A 159 34.66 -14.64 51.93
C VAL A 159 36.14 -14.71 51.50
N THR A 160 36.91 -15.66 52.05
CA THR A 160 38.33 -15.84 51.67
C THR A 160 38.52 -16.26 50.22
N LEU A 161 37.63 -17.11 49.70
CA LEU A 161 37.68 -17.56 48.31
C LEU A 161 37.21 -16.45 47.37
N LEU A 162 36.18 -15.70 47.77
CA LEU A 162 35.71 -14.54 47.01
C LEU A 162 36.78 -13.44 46.89
N ASN A 163 37.51 -13.13 47.95
CA ASN A 163 38.63 -12.19 47.90
C ASN A 163 39.73 -12.67 46.96
N HIS A 164 40.11 -13.96 47.04
CA HIS A 164 41.09 -14.55 46.12
C HIS A 164 40.62 -14.49 44.66
N LEU A 165 39.34 -14.73 44.38
CA LEU A 165 38.78 -14.64 43.03
C LEU A 165 38.78 -13.21 42.49
N LYS A 166 38.52 -12.21 43.35
CA LYS A 166 38.63 -10.79 43.02
C LYS A 166 40.08 -10.39 42.73
N GLU A 167 41.02 -10.79 43.58
CA GLU A 167 42.46 -10.55 43.38
C GLU A 167 42.98 -11.16 42.07
N LYS A 168 42.46 -12.31 41.68
CA LYS A 168 42.80 -12.97 40.41
C LYS A 168 42.05 -12.43 39.19
N GLY A 169 41.15 -11.45 39.36
CA GLY A 169 40.34 -10.87 38.28
C GLY A 169 39.28 -11.81 37.69
N VAL A 170 38.98 -12.94 38.34
CA VAL A 170 37.96 -13.89 37.86
C VAL A 170 36.56 -13.32 38.01
N TYR A 171 36.34 -12.55 39.07
CA TYR A 171 35.07 -11.89 39.33
C TYR A 171 34.73 -10.87 38.24
N ASP A 172 35.66 -9.96 37.94
CA ASP A 172 35.46 -8.92 36.94
C ASP A 172 35.30 -9.51 35.54
N TRP A 173 36.14 -10.48 35.16
CA TRP A 173 36.00 -11.21 33.90
C TRP A 173 34.61 -11.84 33.72
N PHE A 174 34.08 -12.48 34.77
CA PHE A 174 32.77 -13.11 34.69
C PHE A 174 31.66 -12.08 34.49
N ILE A 175 31.73 -10.95 35.20
CA ILE A 175 30.75 -9.87 35.06
C ILE A 175 30.77 -9.32 33.64
N GLU A 176 31.95 -9.02 33.09
CA GLU A 176 32.10 -8.50 31.72
C GLU A 176 31.51 -9.45 30.66
N GLU A 177 31.82 -10.74 30.74
CA GLU A 177 31.29 -11.75 29.82
C GLU A 177 29.77 -11.94 29.98
N HIS A 178 29.28 -11.93 31.22
CA HIS A 178 27.85 -12.02 31.51
C HIS A 178 27.09 -10.82 30.96
N THR A 179 27.60 -9.60 31.17
CA THR A 179 27.00 -8.37 30.63
C THR A 179 27.02 -8.36 29.10
N ALA A 180 28.11 -8.80 28.47
CA ALA A 180 28.20 -8.90 27.02
C ALA A 180 27.15 -9.87 26.44
N LEU A 181 26.93 -11.03 27.09
CA LEU A 181 25.89 -11.98 26.67
C LEU A 181 24.48 -11.41 26.85
N LYS A 182 24.25 -10.68 27.94
CA LYS A 182 22.98 -10.00 28.20
C LYS A 182 22.68 -8.94 27.14
N GLU A 183 23.65 -8.11 26.79
CA GLU A 183 23.52 -7.08 25.76
C GLU A 183 23.20 -7.71 24.40
N ARG A 184 23.91 -8.79 24.01
CA ARG A 184 23.60 -9.52 22.77
C ARG A 184 22.17 -10.08 22.77
N LEU A 185 21.70 -10.60 23.91
CA LEU A 185 20.32 -11.08 24.02
C LEU A 185 19.30 -9.94 23.86
N GLN A 186 19.59 -8.77 24.43
CA GLN A 186 18.75 -7.58 24.28
C GLN A 186 18.74 -7.08 22.82
N LEU A 187 19.88 -7.09 22.13
CA LEU A 187 19.97 -6.74 20.72
C LEU A 187 19.12 -7.68 19.85
N ILE A 188 19.15 -8.99 20.12
CA ILE A 188 18.29 -9.95 19.43
C ILE A 188 16.81 -9.62 19.64
N TRP A 189 16.42 -9.16 20.84
CA TRP A 189 15.05 -8.77 21.10
C TRP A 189 14.60 -7.47 20.46
N GLN A 190 15.52 -6.57 20.15
CA GLN A 190 15.22 -5.29 19.52
C GLN A 190 15.33 -5.34 17.99
N THR A 191 16.03 -6.33 17.46
CA THR A 191 16.29 -6.44 16.02
C THR A 191 15.17 -7.20 15.32
N ASP A 192 14.68 -6.64 14.23
CA ASP A 192 13.76 -7.30 13.31
C ASP A 192 14.49 -8.44 12.59
N MET A 193 14.01 -9.67 12.80
CA MET A 193 14.63 -10.87 12.23
C MET A 193 13.60 -11.99 12.10
N GLU A 194 13.80 -12.87 11.13
CA GLU A 194 12.93 -14.03 10.93
C GLU A 194 12.94 -14.93 12.18
N ARG A 195 11.78 -15.47 12.56
CA ARG A 195 11.63 -16.38 13.70
C ARG A 195 12.70 -17.49 13.75
N GLY A 196 13.02 -18.14 12.63
CA GLY A 196 14.04 -19.19 12.56
C GLY A 196 15.43 -18.71 13.00
N SER A 197 15.88 -17.59 12.43
CA SER A 197 17.16 -16.96 12.82
C SER A 197 17.19 -16.57 14.29
N ARG A 198 16.07 -16.08 14.83
CA ARG A 198 15.92 -15.71 16.24
C ARG A 198 16.10 -16.91 17.16
N ILE A 199 15.45 -18.03 16.87
CA ILE A 199 15.59 -19.27 17.65
C ILE A 199 17.03 -19.77 17.64
N LEU A 200 17.69 -19.74 16.48
CA LEU A 200 19.10 -20.12 16.36
C LEU A 200 20.00 -19.19 17.19
N SER A 201 19.70 -17.90 17.22
CA SER A 201 20.45 -16.94 18.03
C SER A 201 20.28 -17.19 19.54
N TYR A 202 19.07 -17.50 20.01
CA TYR A 202 18.83 -17.92 21.39
C TYR A 202 19.60 -19.19 21.75
N HIS A 203 19.59 -20.18 20.85
CA HIS A 203 20.33 -21.41 21.04
C HIS A 203 21.83 -21.17 21.17
N ARG A 204 22.38 -20.28 20.33
CA ARG A 204 23.79 -19.89 20.39
C ARG A 204 24.14 -19.21 21.72
N ILE A 205 23.35 -18.23 22.14
CA ILE A 205 23.56 -17.55 23.44
C ILE A 205 23.49 -18.55 24.59
N LEU A 206 22.55 -19.49 24.55
CA LEU A 206 22.45 -20.53 25.57
C LEU A 206 23.71 -21.41 25.61
N GLY A 207 24.24 -21.79 24.45
CA GLY A 207 25.48 -22.54 24.35
C GLY A 207 26.68 -21.76 24.90
N GLU A 208 26.80 -20.47 24.58
CA GLU A 208 27.84 -19.59 25.10
C GLU A 208 27.72 -19.41 26.62
N PHE A 209 26.50 -19.22 27.14
CA PHE A 209 26.24 -19.10 28.58
C PHE A 209 26.62 -20.38 29.34
N ARG A 210 26.24 -21.56 28.84
CA ARG A 210 26.63 -22.83 29.47
C ARG A 210 28.14 -23.03 29.52
N LYS A 211 28.84 -22.63 28.47
CA LYS A 211 30.32 -22.63 28.45
C LYS A 211 30.87 -21.66 29.49
N LEU A 212 30.34 -20.45 29.58
CA LEU A 212 30.76 -19.45 30.57
C LEU A 212 30.65 -20.00 32.00
N ILE A 213 29.51 -20.60 32.36
CA ILE A 213 29.30 -21.22 33.67
C ILE A 213 30.29 -22.36 33.93
N SER A 214 30.46 -23.27 32.98
CA SER A 214 31.43 -24.37 33.13
C SER A 214 32.86 -23.87 33.33
N THR A 215 33.25 -22.82 32.61
CA THR A 215 34.57 -22.19 32.78
C THR A 215 34.69 -21.46 34.13
N LEU A 216 33.62 -20.84 34.62
CA LEU A 216 33.60 -20.25 35.95
C LEU A 216 33.78 -21.32 37.03
N ASP A 217 33.02 -22.40 36.97
CA ASP A 217 33.06 -23.50 37.94
C ASP A 217 34.47 -24.08 38.05
N SER A 218 35.13 -24.34 36.90
CA SER A 218 36.51 -24.81 36.90
C SER A 218 37.51 -23.83 37.53
N LYS A 219 37.36 -22.51 37.31
CA LYS A 219 38.19 -21.47 37.93
C LYS A 219 37.95 -21.39 39.45
N ILE A 220 36.70 -21.54 39.90
CA ILE A 220 36.33 -21.58 41.32
C ILE A 220 36.95 -22.82 41.98
N GLU A 221 36.82 -24.00 41.37
CA GLU A 221 37.38 -25.24 41.89
C GLU A 221 38.90 -25.20 41.98
N TYR A 222 39.57 -24.67 40.95
CA TYR A 222 41.02 -24.48 40.96
C TYR A 222 41.46 -23.57 42.10
N SER A 223 40.78 -22.43 42.28
CA SER A 223 41.05 -21.48 43.36
C SER A 223 40.81 -22.09 44.74
N ARG A 224 39.76 -22.92 44.87
CA ARG A 224 39.47 -23.65 46.10
C ARG A 224 40.58 -24.64 46.44
N LYS A 225 41.03 -25.45 45.48
CA LYS A 225 42.14 -26.40 45.66
C LYS A 225 43.44 -25.68 46.04
N TYR A 226 43.75 -24.58 45.38
CA TYR A 226 44.92 -23.75 45.70
C TYR A 226 44.90 -23.26 47.15
N LEU A 227 43.79 -22.68 47.61
CA LEU A 227 43.66 -22.22 48.99
C LEU A 227 43.78 -23.35 50.03
N LEU A 228 43.29 -24.55 49.71
CA LEU A 228 43.43 -25.73 50.59
C LEU A 228 44.89 -26.16 50.71
N ILE A 229 45.63 -26.20 49.61
CA ILE A 229 47.06 -26.57 49.60
C ILE A 229 47.87 -25.53 50.38
N THR A 230 47.67 -24.24 50.10
CA THR A 230 48.40 -23.15 50.77
C THR A 230 48.15 -23.14 52.28
N LYS A 231 46.92 -23.42 52.73
CA LYS A 231 46.60 -23.59 54.16
C LYS A 231 47.24 -24.85 54.76
N GLY A 232 47.33 -25.95 54.01
CA GLY A 232 47.97 -27.19 54.44
C GLY A 232 49.49 -27.09 54.58
N THR A 233 50.15 -26.26 53.78
CA THR A 233 51.58 -25.95 53.87
C THR A 233 51.94 -24.97 54.98
N GLN A 234 50.94 -24.26 55.53
CA GLN A 234 51.07 -23.42 56.73
C GLN A 234 50.77 -24.25 57.99
N LYS A 235 51.58 -25.27 58.27
CA LYS A 235 51.74 -25.81 59.62
C LYS A 235 53.13 -25.39 60.14
N PRO A 236 53.26 -25.04 61.43
CA PRO A 236 54.52 -24.57 62.01
C PRO A 236 55.65 -25.60 61.86
#